data_AF-A0A4Y2TKE6-F1
#
_entry.id   AF-A0A4Y2TKE6-F1
#
_cell.length_a   1.000
_cell.length_b   1.000
_cell.length_c   1.000
_cell.angle_alpha   90.00
_cell.angle_beta   90.00
_cell.angle_gamma   90.00
#
_symmetry.space_group_name_H-M   'P 1'
#
loop_
_entity.id
_entity.type
_entity.pdbx_description
1 polymer ?
#
loop_
_entity_poly.entity_id
_entity_poly.type
_entity_poly.pdbx_seq_one_letter_code
_entity_poly.pdbx_strand_id
1 'polypeptide(L)' 'IATTLLDGGRTAHSALQLPLNLAQTENPICNISKRSVNAAVLRTCKLMVWDECTMPNQKSFEASGRTVCEL' A
#
# COMPACT_ATOMS: atom_id res chain seq x y z
N ILE A 1 -3.67 -1.41 17.66
CA ILE A 1 -2.81 -2.62 17.71
C ILE A 1 -2.19 -2.70 16.34
N ALA A 2 -0.86 -2.61 16.25
CA ALA A 2 -0.17 -2.60 14.95
C ALA A 2 -0.54 -3.85 14.14
N THR A 3 -1.14 -3.68 12.94
CA THR A 3 -1.46 -4.82 12.05
C THR A 3 -0.21 -5.55 11.57
N THR A 4 0.97 -4.94 11.68
CA THR A 4 2.27 -5.58 11.46
C THR A 4 2.59 -6.68 12.46
N LEU A 5 1.94 -6.71 13.63
CA LEU A 5 2.12 -7.75 14.65
C LEU A 5 1.26 -9.00 14.38
N LEU A 6 0.33 -8.93 13.41
CA LEU A 6 -0.38 -10.13 12.95
C LEU A 6 0.56 -10.99 12.11
N ASP A 7 0.34 -12.31 12.11
CA ASP A 7 1.11 -13.21 11.27
C ASP A 7 0.91 -12.84 9.78
N GLY A 8 2.02 -12.60 9.06
CA GLY A 8 2.00 -12.07 7.70
C GLY A 8 1.78 -10.54 7.58
N GLY A 9 1.72 -9.82 8.71
CA GLY A 9 1.59 -8.37 8.77
C GLY A 9 2.76 -7.65 8.11
N ARG A 10 2.46 -6.62 7.31
CA ARG A 10 3.46 -5.75 6.66
C ARG A 10 3.03 -4.30 6.81
N THR A 11 4.00 -3.39 6.91
CA THR A 11 3.69 -1.96 6.82
C THR A 11 3.15 -1.67 5.43
N ALA A 12 2.21 -0.73 5.32
CA ALA A 12 1.71 -0.28 4.03
C ALA A 12 2.84 0.15 3.08
N HIS A 13 3.87 0.80 3.63
CA HIS A 13 5.04 1.21 2.87
C HIS A 13 5.77 0.03 2.23
N SER A 14 5.98 -1.06 2.97
CA SER A 14 6.65 -2.26 2.44
C SER A 14 5.74 -3.07 1.51
N ALA A 15 4.46 -3.22 1.86
CA ALA A 15 3.50 -3.98 1.08
C ALA A 15 3.22 -3.33 -0.28
N LEU A 16 3.18 -2.01 -0.31
CA LEU A 16 2.81 -1.23 -1.49
C LEU A 16 4.00 -0.49 -2.12
N GLN A 17 5.21 -0.54 -1.57
CA GLN A 17 6.34 0.25 -2.08
C GLN A 17 5.96 1.74 -2.29
N LEU A 18 5.29 2.32 -1.29
CA LEU A 18 4.86 3.72 -1.35
C LEU A 18 6.10 4.63 -1.47
N PRO A 19 6.05 5.68 -2.31
CA PRO A 19 7.10 6.71 -2.30
C PRO A 19 7.29 7.29 -0.89
N LEU A 20 8.52 7.67 -0.51
CA LEU A 20 8.76 8.37 0.76
C LEU A 20 8.23 9.83 0.73
N ASN A 21 8.20 10.45 -0.46
CA ASN A 21 7.81 11.85 -0.65
C ASN A 21 6.34 12.03 -1.10
N LEU A 22 5.40 11.35 -0.45
CA LEU A 22 3.97 11.39 -0.82
C LEU A 22 3.36 12.80 -0.75
N ALA A 23 3.91 13.67 0.11
CA ALA A 23 3.43 15.04 0.24
C ALA A 23 3.68 15.90 -1.01
N GLN A 24 4.80 15.67 -1.70
CA GLN A 24 5.24 16.45 -2.85
C GLN A 24 4.75 15.90 -4.19
N THR A 25 4.21 14.68 -4.22
CA THR A 25 3.63 14.09 -5.43
C THR A 25 2.14 14.43 -5.54
N GLU A 26 1.70 14.98 -6.67
CA GLU A 26 0.29 15.30 -6.91
C GLU A 26 -0.57 14.04 -7.07
N ASN A 27 -0.06 13.04 -7.79
CA ASN A 27 -0.69 11.73 -7.97
C ASN A 27 0.28 10.61 -7.59
N PRO A 28 0.50 10.37 -6.28
CA PRO A 28 1.37 9.29 -5.88
C PRO A 28 0.76 7.96 -6.33
N ILE A 29 1.61 7.12 -6.92
CA ILE A 29 1.30 5.74 -7.27
C ILE A 29 2.34 4.88 -6.57
N CYS A 30 1.92 3.72 -6.10
CA CYS A 30 2.79 2.72 -5.50
C CYS A 30 3.80 2.21 -6.55
N ASN A 31 5.07 2.08 -6.20
CA ASN A 31 6.11 1.66 -7.14
C ASN A 31 6.16 0.13 -7.29
N ILE A 32 5.04 -0.46 -7.72
CA ILE A 32 4.87 -1.91 -7.85
C ILE A 32 4.77 -2.26 -9.32
N SER A 33 5.71 -3.05 -9.82
CA SER A 33 5.61 -3.62 -11.17
C SER A 33 4.51 -4.68 -11.22
N LYS A 34 3.67 -4.67 -12.27
CA LYS A 34 2.58 -5.64 -12.49
C LYS A 34 3.03 -7.11 -12.55
N ARG A 35 4.33 -7.36 -12.79
CA ARG A 35 4.94 -8.70 -12.83
C ARG A 35 5.74 -9.03 -11.56
N SER A 36 5.76 -8.14 -10.58
CA SER A 36 6.48 -8.36 -9.31
C SER A 36 5.78 -9.39 -8.43
N VAL A 37 6.55 -9.98 -7.51
CA VAL A 37 6.01 -10.88 -6.48
C VAL A 37 4.99 -10.14 -5.60
N ASN A 38 5.24 -8.87 -5.28
CA ASN A 38 4.29 -8.05 -4.52
C ASN A 38 2.97 -7.88 -5.26
N ALA A 39 2.98 -7.62 -6.58
CA ALA A 39 1.76 -7.58 -7.39
C ALA A 39 0.99 -8.91 -7.36
N ALA A 40 1.68 -10.04 -7.43
CA ALA A 40 1.04 -11.36 -7.33
C ALA A 40 0.36 -11.55 -5.96
N VAL A 41 1.04 -11.18 -4.87
CA VAL A 41 0.48 -11.22 -3.51
C VAL A 41 -0.76 -10.32 -3.40
N LEU A 42 -0.68 -9.09 -3.92
CA LEU A 42 -1.78 -8.13 -3.90
C LEU A 42 -3.00 -8.61 -4.70
N ARG A 43 -2.80 -9.23 -5.87
CA ARG A 43 -3.87 -9.85 -6.67
C ARG A 43 -4.57 -11.01 -5.96
N THR A 44 -3.83 -11.77 -5.15
CA THR A 44 -4.41 -12.85 -4.34
C THR A 44 -5.01 -12.36 -3.01
N CYS A 45 -4.76 -11.09 -2.65
CA CYS A 45 -5.22 -10.50 -1.41
C CYS A 45 -6.73 -10.23 -1.49
N LYS A 46 -7.50 -10.85 -0.57
CA LYS A 46 -8.96 -10.67 -0.49
C LYS A 46 -9.39 -9.60 0.53
N LEU A 47 -8.51 -9.29 1.47
CA LEU A 47 -8.78 -8.36 2.55
C LEU A 47 -7.48 -7.64 2.92
N MET A 48 -7.48 -6.32 2.80
CA MET A 48 -6.45 -5.46 3.36
C MET A 48 -7.00 -4.76 4.60
N VAL A 49 -6.29 -4.91 5.71
CA VAL A 49 -6.57 -4.17 6.94
C VAL A 49 -5.49 -3.12 7.10
N TRP A 50 -5.91 -1.85 7.06
CA TRP A 50 -5.05 -0.72 7.29
C TRP A 50 -5.25 -0.23 8.73
N ASP A 51 -4.29 -0.52 9.59
CA ASP A 51 -4.22 0.10 10.92
C ASP A 51 -3.56 1.47 10.80
N GLU A 52 -3.84 2.37 11.74
CA GLU A 52 -3.30 3.74 11.76
C GLU A 52 -3.79 4.65 10.63
N CYS A 53 -5.01 4.47 10.09
CA CYS A 53 -5.60 5.34 9.04
C CYS A 53 -5.61 6.86 9.35
N THR A 54 -5.39 7.27 10.60
CA THR A 54 -5.28 8.68 11.02
C THR A 54 -3.89 9.29 10.84
N MET A 55 -2.84 8.48 10.62
CA MET A 55 -1.45 8.94 10.44
C MET A 55 -0.97 9.08 8.97
N PRO A 56 -1.42 8.29 7.97
CA PRO A 56 -1.01 8.50 6.60
C PRO A 56 -1.65 9.75 6.02
N ASN A 57 -0.89 10.46 5.19
CA ASN A 57 -1.42 11.51 4.34
C ASN A 57 -2.54 10.92 3.46
N GLN A 58 -3.67 11.62 3.28
CA GLN A 58 -4.82 11.22 2.43
C GLN A 58 -4.37 10.67 1.07
N LYS A 59 -3.30 11.26 0.51
CA LYS A 59 -2.68 10.84 -0.75
C LYS A 59 -2.16 9.39 -0.74
N SER A 60 -1.68 8.88 0.39
CA SER A 60 -1.19 7.49 0.53
C SER A 60 -2.32 6.48 0.38
N PHE A 61 -3.49 6.80 0.92
CA PHE A 61 -4.68 5.96 0.82
C PHE A 61 -5.18 5.93 -0.63
N GLU A 62 -5.19 7.08 -1.30
CA GLU A 62 -5.56 7.17 -2.71
C GLU A 62 -4.59 6.42 -3.63
N ALA A 63 -3.28 6.55 -3.39
CA ALA A 63 -2.25 5.80 -4.11
C ALA A 63 -2.45 4.29 -3.98
N SER A 64 -2.76 3.83 -2.77
CA SER A 64 -3.06 2.41 -2.50
C SER A 64 -4.28 1.93 -3.29
N GLY A 65 -5.38 2.69 -3.24
CA GLY A 65 -6.60 2.33 -3.97
C GLY A 65 -6.39 2.25 -5.48
N ARG A 66 -5.69 3.24 -6.05
CA ARG A 66 -5.36 3.26 -7.49
C ARG A 66 -4.49 2.06 -7.88
N THR A 67 -3.45 1.77 -7.12
CA THR A 67 -2.57 0.63 -7.39
C THR A 67 -3.32 -0.70 -7.36
N VAL A 68 -4.21 -0.92 -6.40
CA VAL A 68 -5.03 -2.15 -6.36
C VAL A 68 -5.94 -2.25 -7.58
N CYS A 69 -6.49 -1.13 -8.08
CA CYS A 69 -7.27 -1.12 -9.31
C CYS A 69 -6.44 -1.35 -10.59
N GLU A 70 -5.15 -0.98 -10.61
CA GLU A 70 -4.28 -1.09 -11.79
C GLU A 70 -3.51 -2.43 -11.91
N LEU A 71 -3.42 -3.17 -10.80
CA LEU A 71 -2.76 -4.47 -10.70
C LEU A 71 -3.65 -5.60 -11.21
#